data_AF-A0AAV0J5H8-F1
#
_entry.id   AF-A0AAV0J5H8-F1
#
_cell.length_a   1.000
_cell.length_b   1.000
_cell.length_c   1.000
_cell.angle_alpha   90.00
_cell.angle_beta   90.00
_cell.angle_gamma   90.00
#
_symmetry.space_group_name_H-M   'P 1'
#
loop_
_entity.id
_entity.type
_entity.pdbx_description
1 polymer ?
#
loop_
_entity_poly.entity_id
_entity_poly.type
_entity_poly.pdbx_seq_one_letter_code
_entity_poly.pdbx_strand_id
1 'polypeptide(L)' 'LLTVDHRLEENVEERERVTASGGEVGRLNIFGGNEVGPLRCWPGGLCLSRSIGDTDVGEYIVPTPHVKQVKLPNAGG' A
#
# COMPACT_ATOMS: atom_id res chain seq x y z
N LEU A 1 -10.95 15.02 -0.73
CA LEU A 1 -9.65 14.32 -0.86
C LEU A 1 -9.15 14.38 -2.31
N LEU A 2 -7.88 14.70 -2.51
CA LEU A 2 -7.22 14.73 -3.83
C LEU A 2 -6.37 13.47 -4.09
N THR A 3 -5.92 12.83 -3.02
CA THR A 3 -5.13 11.60 -3.02
C THR A 3 -5.90 10.48 -2.34
N VAL A 4 -5.42 9.25 -2.53
CA VAL A 4 -5.85 8.04 -1.82
C VAL A 4 -4.60 7.48 -1.15
N ASP A 5 -4.70 7.04 0.11
CA ASP A 5 -3.57 6.39 0.78
C ASP A 5 -3.42 4.95 0.23
N HIS A 6 -2.18 4.57 -0.05
CA HIS A 6 -1.78 3.24 -0.49
C HIS A 6 -1.23 2.41 0.67
N ARG A 7 -1.48 2.81 1.92
CA ARG A 7 -1.22 2.00 3.12
C ARG A 7 -2.14 0.79 3.18
N LEU A 8 -1.55 -0.37 3.46
CA LEU A 8 -2.28 -1.63 3.62
C LEU A 8 -3.24 -1.62 4.82
N GLU A 9 -2.96 -0.82 5.86
CA GLU A 9 -3.85 -0.68 7.01
C GLU A 9 -5.19 -0.03 6.63
N GLU A 10 -5.17 0.87 5.64
CA GLU A 10 -6.31 1.74 5.31
C GLU A 10 -7.02 1.36 4.01
N ASN A 11 -6.34 0.63 3.11
CA ASN A 11 -6.82 0.39 1.76
C ASN A 11 -7.11 -1.11 1.51
N VAL A 12 -8.38 -1.49 1.63
CA VAL A 12 -8.83 -2.88 1.48
C VAL A 12 -8.62 -3.41 0.06
N GLU A 13 -8.93 -2.60 -0.96
CA GLU A 13 -8.77 -2.98 -2.37
C GLU A 13 -7.31 -3.30 -2.69
N GLU A 14 -6.37 -2.53 -2.12
CA GLU A 14 -4.94 -2.79 -2.31
C GLU A 14 -4.49 -4.06 -1.59
N ARG A 15 -5.06 -4.41 -0.42
CA ARG A 15 -4.78 -5.70 0.23
C ARG A 15 -5.25 -6.88 -0.61
N GLU A 16 -6.44 -6.78 -1.18
CA GLU A 16 -7.00 -7.81 -2.06
C GLU A 16 -6.13 -7.97 -3.31
N ARG A 17 -5.70 -6.86 -3.92
CA ARG A 17 -4.80 -6.89 -5.09
C ARG A 17 -3.46 -7.55 -4.76
N VAL A 18 -2.83 -7.16 -3.65
CA VAL A 18 -1.54 -7.74 -3.21
C VAL A 18 -1.69 -9.24 -2.98
N THR A 19 -2.75 -9.66 -2.27
CA THR A 19 -3.03 -11.08 -1.99
C THR A 19 -3.30 -11.87 -3.26
N ALA A 20 -4.13 -11.33 -4.17
CA ALA A 20 -4.42 -11.94 -5.46
C ALA A 20 -3.18 -12.07 -6.37
N SER A 21 -2.16 -11.23 -6.14
CA SER A 21 -0.88 -11.26 -6.86
C SER A 21 0.19 -12.11 -6.17
N GLY A 22 -0.18 -12.84 -5.10
CA GLY A 22 0.70 -13.76 -4.38
C GLY A 22 1.52 -13.15 -3.23
N GLY A 23 1.33 -11.88 -2.90
CA GLY A 23 1.93 -11.27 -1.72
C GLY A 23 1.10 -11.55 -0.46
N GLU A 24 1.76 -11.78 0.67
CA GLU A 24 1.08 -11.95 1.96
C GLU A 24 0.88 -10.59 2.63
N VAL A 25 -0.25 -10.36 3.31
CA VAL A 25 -0.49 -9.14 4.09
C VAL A 25 -0.67 -9.50 5.55
N GLY A 26 0.20 -8.99 6.40
CA GLY A 26 0.18 -9.29 7.83
C GLY A 26 0.97 -8.31 8.67
N ARG A 27 0.71 -8.30 9.99
CA ARG A 27 1.52 -7.56 10.95
C ARG A 27 2.81 -8.31 11.22
N LEU A 28 3.79 -7.61 11.79
CA LEU A 28 5.03 -8.26 12.18
C LEU A 28 4.75 -9.21 13.35
N ASN A 29 5.00 -10.50 13.15
CA ASN A 29 4.91 -11.51 14.19
C ASN A 29 6.28 -11.71 14.83
N ILE A 30 6.37 -11.47 16.14
CA ILE A 30 7.55 -11.79 16.94
C ILE A 30 7.39 -13.24 17.39
N PHE A 31 8.33 -14.13 17.07
CA PHE A 31 8.23 -15.56 17.39
C PHE A 31 7.85 -15.81 18.86
N GLY A 32 6.66 -16.38 19.09
CA GLY A 32 6.10 -16.65 20.42
C GLY A 32 5.51 -15.43 21.15
N GLY A 33 5.41 -14.28 20.48
CA GLY A 33 4.86 -13.04 20.98
C GLY A 33 3.64 -12.55 20.19
N ASN A 34 3.18 -11.35 20.51
CA ASN A 34 2.05 -10.72 19.84
C ASN A 34 2.45 -10.12 18.49
N GLU A 35 1.48 -10.04 17.58
CA GLU A 35 1.61 -9.24 16.37
C GLU A 35 1.70 -7.74 16.69
N VAL A 36 2.64 -7.05 16.06
CA VAL A 36 2.92 -5.63 16.33
C VAL A 36 2.97 -4.78 15.06
N GLY A 37 2.65 -3.49 15.24
CA GLY A 37 2.79 -2.48 14.20
C GLY A 37 1.71 -2.54 13.11
N PRO A 38 1.89 -1.77 12.04
CA PRO A 38 0.93 -1.72 10.93
C PRO A 38 1.02 -2.98 10.06
N LEU A 39 -0.01 -3.21 9.25
CA LEU A 39 -0.01 -4.19 8.18
C LEU A 39 1.12 -3.91 7.18
N ARG A 40 1.78 -4.98 6.78
CA ARG A 40 2.88 -5.01 5.82
C ARG A 40 2.64 -6.09 4.77
N CYS A 41 3.21 -5.90 3.59
CA CYS A 41 3.30 -6.95 2.59
C CYS A 41 4.54 -7.80 2.83
N TRP A 42 4.43 -9.11 2.57
CA TRP A 42 5.51 -10.07 2.70
C TRP A 42 5.63 -10.94 1.44
N PRO A 43 6.86 -11.30 1.01
CA PRO A 43 8.17 -10.88 1.56
C PRO A 43 8.45 -9.36 1.46
N GLY A 44 9.47 -8.87 2.18
CA GLY A 44 9.98 -7.49 2.09
C GLY A 44 9.49 -6.49 3.16
N GLY A 45 8.27 -6.65 3.68
CA GLY A 45 7.82 -5.94 4.88
C GLY A 45 7.40 -4.47 4.67
N LEU A 46 7.04 -4.04 3.46
CA LEU A 46 6.57 -2.68 3.21
C LEU A 46 5.14 -2.45 3.72
N CYS A 47 4.87 -1.29 4.31
CA CYS A 47 3.50 -0.92 4.75
C CYS A 47 2.63 -0.34 3.62
N LEU A 48 3.23 -0.09 2.44
CA LEU A 48 2.61 0.52 1.27
C LEU A 48 2.46 -0.53 0.18
N SER A 49 1.39 -0.43 -0.61
CA SER A 49 1.12 -1.30 -1.77
C SER A 49 1.61 -0.71 -3.09
N ARG A 50 2.02 0.56 -3.11
CA ARG A 50 2.50 1.27 -4.31
C ARG A 50 3.70 2.14 -3.99
N SER A 51 4.79 1.96 -4.73
CA SER A 51 6.01 2.75 -4.61
C SER A 51 6.85 2.65 -5.88
N ILE A 52 7.86 3.50 -5.98
CA ILE A 52 8.91 3.39 -7.00
C ILE A 52 10.15 2.80 -6.31
N GLY A 53 10.72 1.74 -6.88
CA GLY A 53 11.87 1.02 -6.33
C GLY A 53 11.48 -0.24 -5.55
N ASP A 54 12.44 -0.78 -4.80
CA ASP A 54 12.31 -2.00 -3.99
C ASP A 54 11.82 -3.24 -4.77
N THR A 55 12.56 -3.57 -5.83
CA THR A 55 12.27 -4.70 -6.72
C THR A 55 12.28 -6.05 -6.00
N ASP A 56 12.97 -6.14 -4.86
CA ASP A 56 13.11 -7.38 -4.09
C ASP A 56 11.83 -7.76 -3.34
N VAL A 57 10.92 -6.80 -3.11
CA VAL A 57 9.62 -7.06 -2.49
C VAL A 57 8.72 -7.84 -3.44
N GLY A 58 8.88 -7.71 -4.76
CA GLY A 58 8.09 -8.45 -5.76
C GLY A 58 7.08 -7.60 -6.53
N GLU A 59 6.46 -8.21 -7.54
CA GLU A 59 5.66 -7.51 -8.56
C GLU A 59 4.33 -6.94 -8.03
N TYR A 60 3.92 -7.31 -6.82
CA TYR A 60 2.71 -6.82 -6.18
C TYR A 60 2.85 -5.40 -5.60
N ILE A 61 4.07 -4.83 -5.57
CA ILE A 61 4.30 -3.42 -5.29
C ILE A 61 4.50 -2.67 -6.60
N VAL A 62 3.47 -1.92 -6.99
CA VAL A 62 3.41 -1.31 -8.33
C VAL A 62 3.73 0.18 -8.30
N PRO A 63 4.42 0.71 -9.32
CA PRO A 63 4.72 2.14 -9.43
C PRO A 63 3.56 2.95 -10.03
N THR A 64 2.35 2.40 -10.08
CA THR A 64 1.20 3.05 -10.72
C THR A 64 0.51 4.03 -9.77
N PRO A 65 0.58 5.35 -9.99
CA PRO A 65 0.01 6.33 -9.08
C PRO A 65 -1.52 6.40 -9.18
N HIS A 66 -2.18 6.86 -8.11
CA HIS A 66 -3.54 7.39 -8.22
C HIS A 66 -3.51 8.79 -8.85
N VAL A 67 -4.24 8.98 -9.94
CA VAL A 67 -4.31 10.26 -10.67
C VAL A 67 -5.72 10.83 -10.58
N LYS A 68 -5.83 12.11 -10.17
CA LYS A 68 -7.10 12.84 -10.13
C LYS A 68 -6.94 14.23 -10.72
N GLN A 69 -7.74 14.55 -11.72
CA GLN A 69 -7.84 15.88 -12.30
C GLN A 69 -9.00 16.65 -11.65
N VAL A 70 -8.77 17.92 -11.32
CA VAL A 70 -9.80 18.81 -10.74
C VAL A 70 -9.87 20.11 -11.52
N LYS A 71 -11.09 20.66 -11.67
CA LYS A 71 -11.28 22.00 -12.23
C LYS A 71 -11.14 23.03 -11.12
N LEU A 72 -10.29 24.03 -11.33
CA LEU A 72 -10.11 25.12 -10.39
C LEU A 72 -11.27 26.12 -10.48
N PRO A 73 -11.71 26.71 -9.35
CA PRO A 73 -12.64 27.83 -9.38
C PRO A 73 -12.02 29.05 -10.06
N ASN A 74 -12.84 29.83 -10.78
CA ASN A 74 -12.40 31.07 -11.42
C ASN A 74 -11.88 32.11 -10.41
N ALA A 75 -12.31 32.02 -9.14
CA ALA A 75 -11.89 32.92 -8.07
C ALA A 75 -10.51 32.58 -7.47
N GLY A 76 -9.88 31.46 -7.87
CA GLY A 76 -8.65 30.98 -7.24
C GLY A 76 -8.90 30.10 -6.01
N GLY A 77 -7.83 29.82 -5.26
CA GLY A 77 -7.80 28.98 -4.06
C GLY A 77 -7.66 29.77 -2.76
#